data_AF-A0A0D2MZH9-F1
#
_entry.id   AF-A0A0D2MZH9-F1
#
_cell.length_a   1.000
_cell.length_b   1.000
_cell.length_c   1.000
_cell.angle_alpha   90.00
_cell.angle_beta   90.00
_cell.angle_gamma   90.00
#
_symmetry.space_group_name_H-M   'P 1'
#
loop_
_entity.id
_entity.type
_entity.pdbx_description
1 polymer ?
#
loop_
_entity_poly.entity_id
_entity_poly.type
_entity_poly.pdbx_seq_one_letter_code
_entity_poly.pdbx_strand_id
1 'polypeptide(L)'
;MSTLSGGGNGGGGGPSGECQTVTQTSSSSCASGNCCEVKQRVTLCPKHTSALASINGNVGSCCVVLASKANGAPTAFCAAPTTKGGSQLFPSGVAVTLLPDCSSTPAGSAGSLTCTAFFAKLPRGYTLPPTRANLAIGAGVAPWTGELPPCGNGGYRGFRQTAVVDKAGAITFTSKCIA
;
A
#
# COMPACT_ATOMS: atom_id res chain seq x y z
N MET A 1 -21.33 -30.72 -21.62
CA MET A 1 -20.70 -29.71 -22.50
C MET A 1 -19.73 -28.92 -21.64
N SER A 2 -18.43 -29.16 -21.83
CA SER A 2 -17.36 -28.49 -21.10
C SER A 2 -16.99 -27.21 -21.84
N THR A 3 -17.10 -26.06 -21.21
CA THR A 3 -16.51 -24.81 -21.71
C THR A 3 -15.27 -24.47 -20.88
N LEU A 4 -14.11 -24.81 -21.44
CA LEU A 4 -12.84 -24.16 -21.12
C LEU A 4 -12.93 -22.69 -21.55
N SER A 5 -12.49 -21.78 -20.68
CA SER A 5 -12.12 -20.41 -20.99
C SER A 5 -11.19 -19.97 -19.86
N GLY A 6 -9.96 -19.51 -20.04
CA GLY A 6 -9.19 -19.14 -21.22
C GLY A 6 -8.00 -18.40 -20.62
N GLY A 7 -6.86 -19.08 -20.46
CA GLY A 7 -5.64 -18.49 -19.94
C GLY A 7 -5.03 -17.57 -20.98
N GLY A 8 -5.10 -16.26 -20.74
CA GLY A 8 -4.41 -15.25 -21.52
C GLY A 8 -3.05 -14.93 -20.88
N ASN A 9 -2.03 -15.67 -21.28
CA ASN A 9 -0.63 -15.34 -21.07
C ASN A 9 -0.15 -14.53 -22.29
N GLY A 10 0.22 -13.28 -22.11
CA GLY A 10 0.82 -12.43 -23.15
C GLY A 10 1.10 -11.04 -22.60
N GLY A 11 2.25 -10.42 -22.82
CA GLY A 11 3.46 -10.81 -23.52
C GLY A 11 4.60 -9.93 -23.03
N GLY A 12 5.82 -10.45 -23.13
CA GLY A 12 7.04 -9.68 -22.88
C GLY A 12 7.20 -8.58 -23.93
N GLY A 13 7.39 -7.35 -23.46
CA GLY A 13 7.84 -6.21 -24.25
C GLY A 13 8.76 -5.37 -23.37
N GLY A 14 10.01 -5.21 -23.80
CA GLY A 14 11.01 -4.35 -23.15
C GLY A 14 10.59 -2.87 -23.16
N PRO A 15 11.33 -2.01 -22.43
CA PRO A 15 10.77 -0.85 -21.76
C PRO A 15 10.42 0.27 -22.74
N SER A 16 9.14 0.39 -23.11
CA SER A 16 8.60 1.70 -23.42
C SER A 16 8.62 2.52 -22.12
N GLY A 17 8.94 3.81 -22.17
CA GLY A 17 8.99 4.71 -21.01
C GLY A 17 7.64 4.95 -20.33
N GLU A 18 6.73 4.01 -20.44
CA GLU A 18 5.35 4.05 -20.00
C GLU A 18 5.17 3.24 -18.72
N CYS A 19 4.13 3.57 -17.97
CA CYS A 19 3.76 2.85 -16.77
C CYS A 19 3.19 1.47 -17.12
N GLN A 20 3.74 0.40 -16.57
CA GLN A 20 3.26 -0.96 -16.76
C GLN A 20 2.38 -1.41 -15.59
N THR A 21 1.15 -1.84 -15.87
CA THR A 21 0.32 -2.52 -14.87
C THR A 21 0.82 -3.95 -14.68
N VAL A 22 1.26 -4.29 -13.47
CA VAL A 22 1.80 -5.63 -13.16
C VAL A 22 0.81 -6.51 -12.40
N THR A 23 -0.14 -5.89 -11.69
CA THR A 23 -1.23 -6.59 -11.02
C THR A 23 -2.50 -5.78 -11.15
N GLN A 24 -3.60 -6.42 -11.52
CA GLN A 24 -4.93 -5.82 -11.47
C GLN A 24 -5.96 -6.92 -11.18
N THR A 25 -6.72 -6.76 -10.11
CA THR A 25 -7.77 -7.72 -9.74
C THR A 25 -9.01 -6.99 -9.25
N SER A 26 -10.17 -7.53 -9.59
CA SER A 26 -11.46 -7.07 -9.09
C SER A 26 -12.25 -8.29 -8.64
N SER A 27 -12.77 -8.29 -7.42
CA SER A 27 -13.61 -9.35 -6.89
C SER A 27 -14.80 -8.77 -6.14
N SER A 28 -15.91 -9.51 -6.17
CA SER A 28 -17.06 -9.26 -5.31
C SER A 28 -17.45 -10.57 -4.64
N SER A 29 -17.69 -10.53 -3.33
CA SER A 29 -18.15 -11.70 -2.59
C SER A 29 -19.14 -11.26 -1.51
N CYS A 30 -20.19 -12.04 -1.33
CA CYS A 30 -21.19 -11.79 -0.30
C CYS A 30 -21.23 -13.04 0.60
N ALA A 31 -20.65 -12.94 1.80
CA ALA A 31 -20.77 -13.97 2.82
C ALA A 31 -21.71 -13.44 3.92
N SER A 32 -22.76 -14.18 4.22
CA SER A 32 -23.66 -13.91 5.35
C SER A 32 -24.26 -12.49 5.39
N GLY A 33 -24.65 -11.94 4.23
CA GLY A 33 -25.40 -10.68 4.12
C GLY A 33 -24.57 -9.42 3.87
N ASN A 34 -23.24 -9.45 4.05
CA ASN A 34 -22.38 -8.32 3.74
C ASN A 34 -21.63 -8.59 2.42
N CYS A 35 -21.98 -7.82 1.39
CA CYS A 35 -21.24 -7.83 0.13
C CYS A 35 -19.98 -6.97 0.27
N CYS A 36 -18.89 -7.52 -0.26
CA CYS A 36 -17.60 -6.85 -0.31
C CYS A 36 -17.16 -6.74 -1.75
N GLU A 37 -16.91 -5.51 -2.20
CA GLU A 37 -16.29 -5.21 -3.48
C GLU A 37 -14.84 -4.80 -3.27
N VAL A 38 -13.92 -5.53 -3.91
CA VAL A 38 -12.50 -5.27 -3.86
C VAL A 38 -12.00 -5.00 -5.27
N LYS A 39 -11.27 -3.89 -5.44
CA LYS A 39 -10.48 -3.62 -6.64
C LYS A 39 -9.07 -3.28 -6.23
N GLN A 40 -8.07 -3.80 -6.91
CA GLN A 40 -6.69 -3.40 -6.68
C GLN A 40 -5.90 -3.35 -7.97
N ARG A 41 -4.89 -2.47 -7.98
CA ARG A 41 -4.00 -2.26 -9.10
C ARG A 41 -2.60 -1.88 -8.62
N VAL A 42 -1.58 -2.52 -9.16
CA VAL A 42 -0.17 -2.16 -9.00
C VAL A 42 0.40 -1.80 -10.36
N THR A 43 1.01 -0.62 -10.45
CA THR A 43 1.61 -0.10 -11.68
C THR A 43 3.04 0.33 -11.41
N LEU A 44 3.98 -0.19 -12.20
CA LEU A 44 5.38 0.19 -12.17
C LEU A 44 5.62 1.26 -13.24
N CYS A 45 6.01 2.45 -12.82
CA CYS A 45 6.42 3.52 -13.71
C CYS A 45 7.94 3.72 -13.64
N PRO A 46 8.58 4.30 -14.68
CA PRO A 46 10.03 4.51 -14.66
C PRO A 46 10.55 5.31 -13.45
N LYS A 47 9.74 6.22 -12.91
CA LYS A 47 10.12 7.11 -11.81
C LYS A 47 9.50 6.76 -10.46
N HIS A 48 8.48 5.91 -10.43
CA HIS A 48 7.73 5.62 -9.20
C HIS A 48 6.99 4.28 -9.29
N THR A 49 6.61 3.74 -8.15
CA THR A 49 5.68 2.61 -8.08
C THR A 49 4.35 3.10 -7.53
N SER A 50 3.24 2.70 -8.16
CA SER A 50 1.91 2.94 -7.64
C SER A 50 1.16 1.67 -7.30
N ALA A 51 0.36 1.73 -6.24
CA ALA A 51 -0.42 0.61 -5.73
C ALA A 51 -1.66 1.14 -5.01
N LEU A 52 -2.83 0.85 -5.59
CA LEU A 52 -4.12 1.29 -5.13
C LEU A 52 -5.02 0.09 -4.86
N ALA A 53 -5.78 0.14 -3.78
CA ALA A 53 -6.89 -0.76 -3.50
C ALA A 53 -8.16 0.05 -3.23
N SER A 54 -9.32 -0.49 -3.56
CA SER A 54 -10.63 0.02 -3.21
C SER A 54 -11.42 -1.10 -2.56
N ILE A 55 -11.96 -0.84 -1.37
CA ILE A 55 -12.80 -1.77 -0.61
C ILE A 55 -14.14 -1.08 -0.38
N ASN A 56 -15.22 -1.59 -0.98
CA ASN A 56 -16.55 -0.97 -0.94
C ASN A 56 -16.53 0.51 -1.37
N GLY A 57 -15.71 0.86 -2.36
CA GLY A 57 -15.54 2.23 -2.84
C GLY A 57 -14.54 3.07 -2.05
N ASN A 58 -14.04 2.59 -0.90
CA ASN A 58 -13.03 3.29 -0.11
C ASN A 58 -11.63 3.04 -0.67
N VAL A 59 -11.05 4.06 -1.30
CA VAL A 59 -9.72 3.97 -1.93
C VAL A 59 -8.62 4.14 -0.89
N GLY A 60 -7.76 3.13 -0.80
CA GLY A 60 -6.51 3.15 -0.06
C GLY A 60 -5.28 2.89 -0.94
N SER A 61 -4.11 3.18 -0.40
CA SER A 61 -2.83 2.91 -1.02
C SER A 61 -1.87 2.31 0.00
N CYS A 62 -0.85 1.60 -0.48
CA CYS A 62 0.20 1.15 0.41
C CYS A 62 1.09 2.33 0.80
N CYS A 63 1.25 2.58 2.11
CA CYS A 63 2.27 3.50 2.59
C CYS A 63 3.13 2.90 3.68
N VAL A 64 4.33 3.46 3.80
CA VAL A 64 5.26 3.21 4.90
C VAL A 64 5.72 4.53 5.49
N VAL A 65 6.08 4.52 6.77
CA VAL A 65 6.67 5.66 7.47
C VAL A 65 8.16 5.41 7.67
N LEU A 66 8.98 6.34 7.20
CA LEU A 66 10.42 6.41 7.41
C LEU A 66 10.77 7.61 8.30
N ALA A 67 11.99 7.67 8.81
CA ALA A 67 12.51 8.83 9.52
C ALA A 67 13.57 9.55 8.65
N SER A 68 13.47 10.87 8.56
CA SER A 68 14.49 11.73 7.96
C SER A 68 15.80 11.63 8.76
N LYS A 69 16.92 11.40 8.07
CA LYS A 69 18.26 11.40 8.70
C LYS A 69 18.68 12.79 9.18
N ALA A 70 18.13 13.86 8.62
CA ALA A 70 18.54 15.23 8.94
C ALA A 70 18.02 15.70 10.30
N ASN A 71 16.79 15.31 10.66
CA ASN A 71 16.10 15.83 11.85
C ASN A 71 15.27 14.76 12.59
N GLY A 72 15.33 13.50 12.18
CA GLY A 72 14.53 12.41 12.75
C GLY A 72 13.03 12.50 12.43
N ALA A 73 12.61 13.49 11.62
CA ALA A 73 11.19 13.73 11.37
C ALA A 73 10.58 12.56 10.59
N PRO A 74 9.43 12.05 11.02
CA PRO A 74 8.72 10.99 10.33
C PRO A 74 8.17 11.49 8.99
N THR A 75 8.26 10.66 7.96
CA THR A 75 7.82 10.97 6.60
C THR A 75 7.11 9.77 6.00
N ALA A 76 5.89 9.96 5.51
CA ALA A 76 5.14 8.93 4.82
C ALA A 76 5.61 8.82 3.36
N PHE A 77 5.84 7.59 2.92
CA PHE A 77 6.05 7.21 1.53
C PHE A 77 4.86 6.35 1.11
N CYS A 78 4.21 6.71 0.03
CA CYS A 78 2.96 6.10 -0.42
C CYS A 78 3.04 5.69 -1.88
N ALA A 79 2.33 4.61 -2.22
CA ALA A 79 2.16 4.14 -3.59
C ALA A 79 1.08 4.94 -4.36
N ALA A 80 0.58 6.04 -3.81
CA ALA A 80 -0.27 6.99 -4.51
C ALA A 80 -0.19 8.36 -3.81
N PRO A 81 -0.43 9.47 -4.52
CA PRO A 81 -0.54 10.78 -3.88
C PRO A 81 -1.67 10.78 -2.84
N THR A 82 -1.42 11.38 -1.68
CA THR A 82 -2.48 11.69 -0.72
C THR A 82 -3.16 12.99 -1.12
N THR A 83 -4.47 13.09 -0.91
CA THR A 83 -5.25 14.31 -1.20
C THR A 83 -4.81 15.53 -0.38
N LYS A 84 -4.18 15.30 0.77
CA LYS A 84 -3.73 16.35 1.70
C LYS A 84 -2.24 16.70 1.58
N GLY A 85 -1.50 16.03 0.69
CA GLY A 85 -0.07 16.27 0.49
C GLY A 85 0.82 15.73 1.62
N GLY A 86 2.09 16.13 1.61
CA GLY A 86 3.09 15.78 2.62
C GLY A 86 3.67 14.35 2.54
N SER A 87 2.98 13.43 1.86
CA SER A 87 3.54 12.11 1.55
C SER A 87 4.43 12.16 0.31
N GLN A 88 5.52 11.39 0.31
CA GLN A 88 6.32 11.15 -0.88
C GLN A 88 5.81 9.93 -1.64
N LEU A 89 6.02 9.88 -2.95
CA LEU A 89 5.70 8.69 -3.73
C LEU A 89 6.76 7.61 -3.51
N PHE A 90 6.35 6.35 -3.61
CA PHE A 90 7.32 5.25 -3.70
C PHE A 90 8.22 5.44 -4.92
N PRO A 91 9.55 5.34 -4.75
CA PRO A 91 10.46 5.37 -5.87
C PRO A 91 10.23 4.17 -6.80
N SER A 92 10.82 4.23 -7.99
CA SER A 92 10.84 3.08 -8.88
C SER A 92 11.58 1.90 -8.25
N GLY A 93 11.16 0.67 -8.59
CA GLY A 93 11.76 -0.56 -8.09
C GLY A 93 11.28 -1.02 -6.70
N VAL A 94 10.37 -0.29 -6.06
CA VAL A 94 9.68 -0.78 -4.85
C VAL A 94 8.66 -1.84 -5.27
N ALA A 95 8.84 -3.09 -4.87
CA ALA A 95 7.83 -4.11 -5.15
C ALA A 95 6.70 -4.01 -4.11
N VAL A 96 5.46 -3.94 -4.58
CA VAL A 96 4.29 -3.77 -3.69
C VAL A 96 3.30 -4.90 -3.88
N THR A 97 2.84 -5.45 -2.77
CA THR A 97 1.71 -6.39 -2.72
C THR A 97 0.60 -5.80 -1.86
N LEU A 98 -0.64 -5.90 -2.34
CA LEU A 98 -1.84 -5.46 -1.63
C LEU A 98 -2.65 -6.70 -1.24
N LEU A 99 -3.14 -6.70 0.01
CA LEU A 99 -4.03 -7.69 0.58
C LEU A 99 -5.22 -6.94 1.23
N PRO A 100 -6.17 -6.47 0.42
CA PRO A 100 -7.45 -5.97 0.90
C PRO A 100 -8.27 -7.10 1.53
N ASP A 101 -8.89 -6.82 2.68
CA ASP A 101 -9.75 -7.75 3.41
C ASP A 101 -10.95 -7.00 3.99
N CYS A 102 -12.11 -7.61 3.94
CA CYS A 102 -13.40 -7.07 4.36
C CYS A 102 -14.21 -8.10 5.15
N SER A 103 -13.63 -9.27 5.42
CA SER A 103 -14.28 -10.43 6.04
C SER A 103 -14.83 -10.16 7.45
N SER A 104 -14.32 -9.14 8.14
CA SER A 104 -14.66 -8.83 9.52
C SER A 104 -15.26 -7.45 9.74
N THR A 105 -15.74 -6.77 8.69
CA THR A 105 -16.22 -5.38 8.81
C THR A 105 -17.71 -5.21 8.50
N PRO A 106 -18.41 -4.26 9.15
CA PRO A 106 -19.80 -3.92 8.83
C PRO A 106 -19.96 -3.58 7.34
N ALA A 107 -21.15 -3.84 6.78
CA ALA A 107 -21.49 -3.44 5.41
C ALA A 107 -21.17 -1.95 5.18
N GLY A 108 -20.48 -1.65 4.07
CA GLY A 108 -20.09 -0.29 3.68
C GLY A 108 -18.83 0.26 4.35
N SER A 109 -18.18 -0.50 5.23
CA SER A 109 -16.88 -0.10 5.81
C SER A 109 -15.73 -0.27 4.81
N ALA A 110 -14.63 0.47 5.03
CA ALA A 110 -13.40 0.39 4.26
C ALA A 110 -12.61 -0.92 4.47
N GLY A 111 -13.05 -1.81 5.37
CA GLY A 111 -12.37 -3.08 5.61
C GLY A 111 -11.03 -2.90 6.31
N SER A 112 -10.06 -3.73 5.95
CA SER A 112 -8.65 -3.56 6.27
C SER A 112 -7.82 -3.73 5.00
N LEU A 113 -6.77 -2.93 4.88
CA LEU A 113 -5.82 -3.04 3.79
C LEU A 113 -4.46 -3.40 4.37
N THR A 114 -4.04 -4.65 4.19
CA THR A 114 -2.66 -5.03 4.45
C THR A 114 -1.85 -4.80 3.17
N CYS A 115 -0.64 -4.30 3.29
CA CYS A 115 0.28 -4.23 2.17
C CYS A 115 1.69 -4.58 2.57
N THR A 116 2.46 -5.07 1.60
CA THR A 116 3.88 -5.31 1.74
C THR A 116 4.62 -4.48 0.71
N ALA A 117 5.64 -3.73 1.15
CA ALA A 117 6.49 -2.93 0.29
C ALA A 117 7.96 -3.35 0.50
N PHE A 118 8.59 -3.83 -0.57
CA PHE A 118 9.98 -4.24 -0.58
C PHE A 118 10.87 -3.14 -1.15
N PHE A 119 11.86 -2.73 -0.36
CA PHE A 119 12.88 -1.75 -0.72
C PHE A 119 14.23 -2.45 -0.78
N ALA A 120 14.79 -2.57 -1.98
CA ALA A 120 16.19 -3.02 -2.12
C ALA A 120 17.16 -2.07 -1.39
N LYS A 121 16.84 -0.77 -1.38
CA LYS A 121 17.51 0.28 -0.60
C LYS A 121 16.49 1.34 -0.18
N LEU A 122 16.65 1.94 1.00
CA LEU A 122 15.84 3.08 1.40
C LEU A 122 16.13 4.31 0.53
N PRO A 123 15.16 5.21 0.35
CA PRO A 123 15.38 6.52 -0.25
C PRO A 123 16.54 7.26 0.44
N ARG A 124 17.38 7.95 -0.35
CA ARG A 124 18.50 8.73 0.19
C ARG A 124 17.99 9.77 1.19
N GLY A 125 18.69 9.90 2.32
CA GLY A 125 18.29 10.81 3.39
C GLY A 125 17.25 10.25 4.36
N TYR A 126 16.81 8.99 4.20
CA TYR A 126 15.85 8.35 5.10
C TYR A 126 16.41 7.10 5.75
N THR A 127 15.90 6.77 6.93
CA THR A 127 16.24 5.60 7.73
C THR A 127 14.96 4.97 8.30
N LEU A 128 15.10 3.77 8.86
CA LEU A 128 14.06 3.20 9.69
C LEU A 128 13.79 4.10 10.90
N PRO A 129 12.52 4.23 11.35
CA PRO A 129 12.21 4.94 12.58
C PRO A 129 13.03 4.37 13.75
N PRO A 130 13.64 5.23 14.59
CA PRO A 130 14.59 4.81 15.62
C PRO A 130 13.98 3.90 16.69
N THR A 131 12.67 3.92 16.87
CA THR A 131 12.04 3.28 18.03
C THR A 131 11.66 1.82 17.84
N ARG A 132 11.19 1.33 16.68
CA ARG A 132 10.71 -0.06 16.59
C ARG A 132 10.68 -0.56 15.15
N ALA A 133 11.14 -1.80 14.96
CA ALA A 133 10.74 -2.63 13.83
C ALA A 133 9.21 -2.81 13.72
N ASN A 134 8.44 -2.36 14.72
CA ASN A 134 6.97 -2.38 14.81
C ASN A 134 6.41 -1.00 15.23
N LEU A 135 5.81 -0.27 14.32
CA LEU A 135 5.15 1.02 14.53
C LEU A 135 3.62 0.82 14.55
N ALA A 136 2.93 1.36 15.56
CA ALA A 136 1.47 1.34 15.64
C ALA A 136 0.98 2.74 16.00
N ILE A 137 0.09 3.30 15.19
CA ILE A 137 -0.36 4.68 15.31
C ILE A 137 -1.88 4.73 15.07
N GLY A 138 -2.60 5.55 15.84
CA GLY A 138 -4.02 5.86 15.62
C GLY A 138 -4.20 7.12 14.76
N ALA A 139 -5.33 7.26 14.10
CA ALA A 139 -5.63 8.44 13.29
C ALA A 139 -5.58 9.72 14.16
N GLY A 140 -4.92 10.77 13.66
CA GLY A 140 -4.74 12.04 14.37
C GLY A 140 -3.56 12.06 15.35
N VAL A 141 -2.84 10.95 15.54
CA VAL A 141 -1.65 10.86 16.40
C VAL A 141 -0.39 10.98 15.56
N ALA A 142 0.52 11.89 15.90
CA ALA A 142 1.80 12.01 15.20
C ALA A 142 2.55 10.65 15.13
N PRO A 143 3.14 10.29 13.98
CA PRO A 143 3.20 11.05 12.73
C PRO A 143 1.94 11.00 11.86
N TRP A 144 0.99 10.15 12.20
CA TRP A 144 -0.28 10.04 11.50
C TRP A 144 -1.27 11.12 11.97
N THR A 145 -1.00 12.37 11.60
CA THR A 145 -2.01 13.42 11.72
C THR A 145 -3.08 13.18 10.65
N GLY A 146 -4.30 13.66 10.85
CA GLY A 146 -5.37 13.56 9.83
C GLY A 146 -5.03 14.22 8.49
N GLU A 147 -3.87 14.90 8.40
CA GLU A 147 -3.27 15.53 7.23
C GLU A 147 -2.37 14.59 6.43
N LEU A 148 -1.88 13.50 7.03
CA LEU A 148 -1.00 12.50 6.43
C LEU A 148 -1.58 11.09 6.62
N PRO A 149 -2.70 10.73 5.96
CA PRO A 149 -3.23 9.39 6.10
C PRO A 149 -2.35 8.39 5.35
N PRO A 150 -1.57 7.50 6.03
CA PRO A 150 -0.68 6.53 5.40
C PRO A 150 -1.44 5.37 4.73
N CYS A 151 -2.74 5.54 4.53
CA CYS A 151 -3.64 4.53 4.00
C CYS A 151 -4.65 5.12 3.01
N GLY A 152 -4.50 6.39 2.62
CA GLY A 152 -5.45 7.05 1.73
C GLY A 152 -6.67 7.67 2.43
N ASN A 153 -7.63 8.11 1.62
CA ASN A 153 -8.55 9.22 1.86
C ASN A 153 -9.64 9.01 2.94
N GLY A 154 -9.25 8.89 4.20
CA GLY A 154 -10.16 9.05 5.35
C GLY A 154 -11.01 7.85 5.73
N GLY A 155 -10.89 6.72 5.01
CA GLY A 155 -11.62 5.47 5.32
C GLY A 155 -11.00 4.62 6.44
N TYR A 156 -9.76 4.91 6.86
CA TYR A 156 -9.02 4.11 7.84
C TYR A 156 -8.72 4.90 9.12
N ARG A 157 -8.83 4.24 10.28
CA ARG A 157 -8.65 4.78 11.64
C ARG A 157 -7.43 4.23 12.39
N GLY A 158 -6.92 3.07 12.00
CA GLY A 158 -5.68 2.45 12.48
C GLY A 158 -4.58 2.30 11.40
N PHE A 159 -3.31 2.48 11.78
CA PHE A 159 -2.14 2.17 10.96
C PHE A 159 -1.14 1.38 11.81
N ARG A 160 -0.73 0.23 11.30
CA ARG A 160 0.38 -0.54 11.84
C ARG A 160 1.40 -0.76 10.74
N GLN A 161 2.66 -0.77 11.09
CA GLN A 161 3.75 -1.11 10.20
C GLN A 161 4.76 -1.97 10.95
N THR A 162 5.31 -2.94 10.25
CA THR A 162 6.47 -3.70 10.68
C THR A 162 7.54 -3.63 9.59
N ALA A 163 8.81 -3.80 9.96
CA ALA A 163 9.94 -3.81 9.04
C ALA A 163 10.89 -4.96 9.36
N VAL A 164 11.27 -5.71 8.33
CA VAL A 164 12.29 -6.76 8.41
C VAL A 164 13.44 -6.38 7.49
N VAL A 165 14.66 -6.41 8.01
CA VAL A 165 15.89 -6.15 7.27
C VAL A 165 16.57 -7.48 6.98
N ASP A 166 16.85 -7.77 5.73
CA ASP A 166 17.58 -8.98 5.36
C ASP A 166 19.11 -8.81 5.51
N LYS A 167 19.85 -9.89 5.27
CA LYS A 167 21.32 -9.89 5.36
C LYS A 167 22.00 -8.99 4.30
N ALA A 168 21.33 -8.73 3.18
CA ALA A 168 21.82 -7.86 2.11
C ALA A 168 21.47 -6.37 2.36
N GLY A 169 20.71 -6.07 3.42
CA GLY A 169 20.25 -4.74 3.77
C GLY A 169 18.98 -4.31 3.04
N ALA A 170 18.33 -5.21 2.29
CA ALA A 170 17.01 -4.95 1.74
C ALA A 170 15.96 -5.03 2.85
N ILE A 171 14.89 -4.25 2.70
CA ILE A 171 13.92 -4.03 3.75
C ILE A 171 12.53 -4.34 3.23
N THR A 172 11.83 -5.22 3.95
CA THR A 172 10.42 -5.51 3.71
C THR A 172 9.60 -4.82 4.78
N PHE A 173 8.73 -3.91 4.36
CA PHE A 173 7.72 -3.34 5.23
C PHE A 173 6.41 -4.08 5.07
N THR A 174 5.75 -4.41 6.16
CA THR A 174 4.36 -4.85 6.15
C THR A 174 3.54 -3.82 6.91
N SER A 175 2.63 -3.13 6.23
CA SER A 175 1.70 -2.21 6.87
C SER A 175 0.25 -2.68 6.78
N LYS A 176 -0.55 -2.29 7.76
CA LYS A 176 -1.97 -2.63 7.87
C LYS A 176 -2.77 -1.39 8.24
N CYS A 177 -3.69 -1.05 7.37
CA CYS A 177 -4.71 -0.03 7.53
C CYS A 177 -5.97 -0.70 8.09
N ILE A 178 -6.56 -0.10 9.13
CA ILE A 178 -7.71 -0.66 9.85
C ILE A 178 -8.82 0.39 9.83
N ALA A 179 -10.02 0.05 9.36
CA ALA A 179 -11.19 0.93 9.39
C ALA A 179 -11.69 1.25 10.81
#